data_AF-A0A9E3N8K3-F1
#
_entry.id   AF-A0A9E3N8K3-F1
#
_cell.length_a   1.000
_cell.length_b   1.000
_cell.length_c   1.000
_cell.angle_alpha   90.00
_cell.angle_beta   90.00
_cell.angle_gamma   90.00
#
_symmetry.space_group_name_H-M   'P 1'
#
loop_
_entity.id
_entity.type
_entity.pdbx_description
1 polymer ?
#
loop_
_entity_poly.entity_id
_entity_poly.type
_entity_poly.pdbx_seq_one_letter_code
_entity_poly.pdbx_strand_id
1 'polypeptide(L)'
;MRKQTHSPAIKIRLLRSATLLTMVLMAGCGGGSPASPAPSSSTTPAPAPAPTPASASASSPAPAPAPSPDPAPGRSPTLASALAAAPGAPQGPCDIYAAGGTPCVAAHSTTRVLLSTYTGPLYQVIRQSDNTTLDVTALSSGIANAALQDAFCAGTTCLIRVIYDQSGRNNHLTQAPPGTYSGPAAGGYDNLAVATAAPVTLSGQKVYGVFIPQGTGYRNNATNGIAVGDQPEGIYAALNGWHYNDGCCFDYGNAETNGTNTGNGHMETVYFGSSSFWGSGTGSGPWIMADLENGLFSGSDPHLNAGDPTISSRFVSAFVKGEPNHWAIRGGDAQAGSLSTFYNGVRPSGGYSPMSKEGAIVLGIGGDNSNGAQGTFYEGAMTSGYPSDATENAVQANLVAAKYAAAPLVTQNGRAIKNANSGLCLDDYNAGTAPGSPAVQWTCNGLTLQQWNIIPTADGYVTIVNVNSGLCLDDTNWNTANGATIQQWTCNGQ
;
A
#
# COMPACT_ATOMS: atom_id res chain seq x y z
N MET A 1 -21.27 30.10 -13.33
CA MET A 1 -20.64 28.76 -13.47
C MET A 1 -21.05 27.95 -12.25
N ARG A 2 -21.97 26.99 -12.41
CA ARG A 2 -22.46 26.17 -11.28
C ARG A 2 -21.39 25.13 -10.94
N LYS A 3 -21.09 24.99 -9.65
CA LYS A 3 -20.29 23.91 -9.07
C LYS A 3 -20.85 22.56 -9.57
N GLN A 4 -20.02 21.77 -10.25
CA GLN A 4 -20.31 20.36 -10.53
C GLN A 4 -20.12 19.59 -9.22
N THR A 5 -21.22 19.38 -8.51
CA THR A 5 -21.32 18.43 -7.41
C THR A 5 -21.16 17.02 -7.98
N HIS A 6 -20.12 16.32 -7.55
CA HIS A 6 -19.86 14.93 -7.93
C HIS A 6 -20.95 14.03 -7.32
N SER A 7 -21.83 13.49 -8.16
CA SER A 7 -22.65 12.32 -7.84
C SER A 7 -21.98 11.08 -8.44
N PRO A 8 -22.01 9.92 -7.78
CA PRO A 8 -21.18 8.80 -8.20
C PRO A 8 -21.78 8.02 -9.38
N ALA A 9 -20.88 7.59 -10.28
CA ALA A 9 -21.04 6.50 -11.25
C ALA A 9 -21.43 5.18 -10.57
N ILE A 10 -21.61 4.10 -11.35
CA ILE A 10 -22.08 2.77 -10.89
C ILE A 10 -21.31 2.30 -9.65
N LYS A 11 -21.96 2.45 -8.50
CA LYS A 11 -21.47 2.04 -7.19
C LYS A 11 -22.09 0.70 -6.80
N ILE A 12 -21.48 -0.41 -7.21
CA ILE A 12 -21.94 -1.76 -6.84
C ILE A 12 -21.44 -2.10 -5.44
N ARG A 13 -22.32 -1.94 -4.45
CA ARG A 13 -22.05 -2.28 -3.04
C ARG A 13 -22.24 -3.77 -2.82
N LEU A 14 -21.26 -4.46 -2.25
CA LEU A 14 -21.44 -5.85 -1.79
C LEU A 14 -22.45 -5.88 -0.62
N LEU A 15 -23.62 -6.46 -0.84
CA LEU A 15 -24.55 -6.82 0.25
C LEU A 15 -24.12 -8.18 0.82
N ARG A 16 -23.63 -8.18 2.06
CA ARG A 16 -23.28 -9.39 2.81
C ARG A 16 -24.56 -10.04 3.36
N SER A 17 -25.08 -11.06 2.70
CA SER A 17 -25.95 -12.05 3.33
C SER A 17 -25.42 -13.45 3.05
N ALA A 18 -25.25 -14.23 4.12
CA ALA A 18 -24.92 -15.63 4.04
C ALA A 18 -26.04 -16.34 3.27
N THR A 19 -25.66 -17.15 2.27
CA THR A 19 -26.51 -17.79 1.25
C THR A 19 -26.81 -16.90 0.04
N LEU A 20 -26.10 -17.19 -1.07
CA LEU A 20 -26.22 -16.58 -2.41
C LEU A 20 -25.76 -15.12 -2.53
N LEU A 21 -24.69 -14.91 -3.30
CA LEU A 21 -24.23 -13.59 -3.76
C LEU A 21 -25.33 -12.97 -4.63
N THR A 22 -26.18 -12.14 -4.04
CA THR A 22 -27.25 -11.44 -4.75
C THR A 22 -26.78 -10.03 -5.07
N MET A 23 -26.27 -9.80 -6.28
CA MET A 23 -26.13 -8.45 -6.82
C MET A 23 -27.53 -7.95 -7.20
N VAL A 24 -28.01 -6.90 -6.53
CA VAL A 24 -29.26 -6.23 -6.92
C VAL A 24 -28.94 -5.19 -7.99
N LEU A 25 -29.12 -5.57 -9.26
CA LEU A 25 -29.25 -4.61 -10.35
C LEU A 25 -30.74 -4.43 -10.63
N MET A 26 -31.33 -3.31 -10.22
CA MET A 26 -32.71 -2.98 -10.62
C MET A 26 -32.70 -2.38 -12.03
N ALA A 27 -32.94 -3.22 -13.03
CA ALA A 27 -33.23 -2.78 -14.39
C ALA A 27 -34.65 -3.22 -14.77
N GLY A 28 -35.58 -2.26 -14.80
CA GLY A 28 -36.94 -2.47 -15.28
C GLY A 28 -36.97 -2.56 -16.81
N CYS A 29 -37.66 -3.57 -17.34
CA CYS A 29 -37.92 -3.72 -18.77
C CYS A 29 -38.85 -2.61 -19.27
N GLY A 30 -38.45 -1.93 -20.35
CA GLY A 30 -39.32 -1.07 -21.14
C GLY A 30 -38.91 -1.16 -22.61
N GLY A 31 -39.67 -1.92 -23.39
CA GLY A 31 -39.56 -1.96 -24.84
C GLY A 31 -40.12 -0.68 -25.46
N GLY A 32 -39.41 -0.12 -26.43
CA GLY A 32 -39.88 1.02 -27.21
C GLY A 32 -38.78 1.60 -28.08
N SER A 33 -38.79 1.26 -29.37
CA SER A 33 -38.07 2.04 -30.39
C SER A 33 -38.56 3.48 -30.38
N PRO A 34 -37.69 4.46 -30.69
CA PRO A 34 -38.00 5.24 -31.88
C PRO A 34 -36.80 5.67 -32.74
N ALA A 35 -37.17 5.82 -34.00
CA ALA A 35 -36.61 6.56 -35.14
C ALA A 35 -35.49 7.59 -34.90
N SER A 36 -34.55 7.57 -35.85
CA SER A 36 -33.58 8.61 -36.17
C SER A 36 -34.22 9.98 -36.46
N PRO A 37 -33.48 11.06 -36.19
CA PRO A 37 -33.52 12.25 -37.03
C PRO A 37 -32.14 12.59 -37.65
N ALA A 38 -32.21 13.06 -38.88
CA ALA A 38 -31.10 13.56 -39.70
C ALA A 38 -30.43 14.83 -39.11
N PRO A 39 -29.20 15.17 -39.53
CA PRO A 39 -28.42 16.23 -38.90
C PRO A 39 -28.84 17.63 -39.37
N SER A 40 -28.94 18.57 -38.43
CA SER A 40 -28.99 20.01 -38.72
C SER A 40 -27.60 20.61 -38.51
N SER A 41 -27.15 21.32 -39.54
CA SER A 41 -25.92 22.09 -39.61
C SER A 41 -26.00 23.35 -38.75
N SER A 42 -25.01 23.59 -37.88
CA SER A 42 -24.63 24.95 -37.50
C SER A 42 -23.13 25.05 -37.22
N THR A 43 -22.52 25.89 -38.04
CA THR A 43 -21.12 26.30 -38.05
C THR A 43 -20.82 27.23 -36.88
N THR A 44 -19.71 26.97 -36.17
CA THR A 44 -19.00 27.99 -35.37
C THR A 44 -17.48 27.73 -35.41
N PRO A 45 -16.65 28.77 -35.26
CA PRO A 45 -15.35 28.87 -35.91
C PRO A 45 -14.17 28.40 -35.05
N ALA A 46 -13.08 28.06 -35.75
CA ALA A 46 -11.82 27.59 -35.21
C ALA A 46 -11.14 28.55 -34.20
N PRO A 47 -10.49 28.04 -33.14
CA PRO A 47 -9.63 28.84 -32.30
C PRO A 47 -8.24 29.06 -32.95
N ALA A 48 -7.73 30.28 -32.81
CA ALA A 48 -6.45 30.77 -33.33
C ALA A 48 -5.22 30.09 -32.69
N PRO A 49 -4.08 30.03 -33.39
CA PRO A 49 -2.89 29.29 -32.96
C PRO A 49 -2.10 30.00 -31.83
N ALA A 50 -1.51 29.19 -30.96
CA ALA A 50 -0.64 29.61 -29.86
C ALA A 50 0.69 30.21 -30.38
N PRO A 51 1.28 31.20 -29.68
CA PRO A 51 2.54 31.79 -30.08
C PRO A 51 3.74 30.89 -29.72
N THR A 52 4.65 30.78 -30.69
CA THR A 52 5.98 30.15 -30.64
C THR A 52 6.91 30.79 -29.59
N PRO A 53 7.73 30.00 -28.86
CA PRO A 53 8.82 30.56 -28.07
C PRO A 53 10.05 30.88 -28.95
N ALA A 54 10.61 32.07 -28.73
CA ALA A 54 11.82 32.57 -29.35
C ALA A 54 13.08 31.91 -28.78
N SER A 55 14.07 31.72 -29.66
CA SER A 55 15.39 31.16 -29.41
C SER A 55 16.44 32.25 -29.15
N ALA A 56 17.27 32.06 -28.12
CA ALA A 56 18.65 32.57 -27.91
C ALA A 56 19.01 32.29 -26.43
N SER A 57 20.22 31.95 -25.99
CA SER A 57 21.54 31.81 -26.61
C SER A 57 22.39 30.94 -25.67
N ALA A 58 23.24 30.09 -26.24
CA ALA A 58 24.17 29.25 -25.51
C ALA A 58 25.31 30.08 -24.91
N SER A 59 25.66 29.83 -23.64
CA SER A 59 26.92 30.26 -23.03
C SER A 59 27.76 29.02 -22.70
N SER A 60 28.99 29.03 -23.19
CA SER A 60 29.97 27.93 -23.09
C SER A 60 30.37 27.62 -21.65
N PRO A 61 30.62 26.35 -21.27
CA PRO A 61 31.25 26.03 -20.01
C PRO A 61 32.78 26.24 -20.07
N ALA A 62 33.35 26.71 -18.96
CA ALA A 62 34.78 26.84 -18.73
C ALA A 62 35.50 25.46 -18.70
N PRO A 63 36.81 25.40 -19.01
CA PRO A 63 37.53 24.13 -19.11
C PRO A 63 37.77 23.46 -17.74
N ALA A 64 37.66 22.13 -17.72
CA ALA A 64 37.94 21.29 -16.56
C ALA A 64 39.44 21.28 -16.20
N PRO A 65 39.81 21.24 -14.90
CA PRO A 65 41.18 21.03 -14.48
C PRO A 65 41.64 19.57 -14.69
N ALA A 66 42.92 19.40 -14.98
CA ALA A 66 43.59 18.14 -15.30
C ALA A 66 43.53 17.10 -14.15
N PRO A 67 43.56 15.79 -14.46
CA PRO A 67 43.59 14.73 -13.45
C PRO A 67 44.97 14.65 -12.77
N SER A 68 44.94 14.50 -11.44
CA SER A 68 46.11 14.17 -10.61
C SER A 68 46.59 12.74 -10.87
N PRO A 69 47.90 12.44 -10.71
CA PRO A 69 48.47 11.12 -11.00
C PRO A 69 48.13 10.07 -9.94
N ASP A 70 47.85 8.85 -10.40
CA ASP A 70 47.65 7.65 -9.59
C ASP A 70 48.86 7.30 -8.71
N PRO A 71 48.67 6.85 -7.46
CA PRO A 71 49.73 6.23 -6.67
C PRO A 71 49.95 4.75 -7.04
N ALA A 72 51.23 4.36 -6.98
CA ALA A 72 51.81 3.08 -7.37
C ALA A 72 51.24 1.82 -6.65
N PRO A 73 51.43 0.61 -7.21
CA PRO A 73 50.74 -0.61 -6.76
C PRO A 73 51.40 -1.20 -5.52
N GLY A 74 50.61 -1.37 -4.45
CA GLY A 74 51.01 -1.99 -3.21
C GLY A 74 50.27 -3.30 -2.92
N ARG A 75 51.02 -4.41 -2.99
CA ARG A 75 50.85 -5.72 -2.32
C ARG A 75 49.54 -6.50 -2.53
N SER A 76 49.71 -7.65 -3.20
CA SER A 76 48.76 -8.77 -3.28
C SER A 76 48.28 -9.25 -1.90
N PRO A 77 46.98 -9.51 -1.70
CA PRO A 77 46.49 -10.19 -0.51
C PRO A 77 46.66 -11.71 -0.64
N THR A 78 47.03 -12.33 0.46
CA THR A 78 47.03 -13.77 0.70
C THR A 78 45.63 -14.37 0.48
N LEU A 79 45.56 -15.46 -0.29
CA LEU A 79 44.36 -16.27 -0.50
C LEU A 79 43.84 -16.81 0.84
N ALA A 80 42.73 -16.25 1.33
CA ALA A 80 41.87 -16.92 2.29
C ALA A 80 40.92 -17.84 1.51
N SER A 81 40.92 -19.13 1.83
CA SER A 81 39.94 -20.09 1.32
C SER A 81 38.53 -19.61 1.60
N ALA A 82 37.81 -19.21 0.55
CA ALA A 82 36.36 -19.05 0.63
C ALA A 82 35.73 -20.44 0.75
N LEU A 83 35.26 -20.80 1.95
CA LEU A 83 34.21 -21.80 2.04
C LEU A 83 33.00 -21.23 1.29
N ALA A 84 32.60 -21.89 0.20
CA ALA A 84 31.38 -21.56 -0.50
C ALA A 84 30.20 -21.76 0.47
N ALA A 85 29.66 -20.66 0.98
CA ALA A 85 28.36 -20.66 1.64
C ALA A 85 27.31 -21.14 0.64
N ALA A 86 26.36 -21.96 1.09
CA ALA A 86 25.16 -22.26 0.33
C ALA A 86 24.51 -20.96 -0.15
N PRO A 87 23.84 -20.93 -1.32
CA PRO A 87 23.26 -19.70 -1.84
C PRO A 87 22.14 -19.24 -0.89
N GLY A 88 22.47 -18.32 0.02
CA GLY A 88 21.50 -17.62 0.85
C GLY A 88 20.62 -16.73 -0.02
N ALA A 89 19.47 -16.32 0.52
CA ALA A 89 18.66 -15.29 -0.10
C ALA A 89 19.50 -14.02 -0.33
N PRO A 90 19.20 -13.21 -1.35
CA PRO A 90 19.89 -11.94 -1.56
C PRO A 90 19.82 -11.08 -0.29
N GLN A 91 20.84 -10.25 -0.07
CA GLN A 91 20.91 -9.32 1.05
C GLN A 91 19.60 -8.52 1.17
N GLY A 92 18.98 -8.55 2.35
CA GLY A 92 17.76 -7.82 2.66
C GLY A 92 18.01 -6.56 3.50
N PRO A 93 16.96 -5.75 3.76
CA PRO A 93 17.06 -4.55 4.58
C PRO A 93 17.69 -4.78 5.96
N CYS A 94 17.41 -5.91 6.63
CA CYS A 94 17.94 -6.17 7.96
C CYS A 94 19.42 -6.54 7.98
N ASP A 95 19.95 -7.12 6.89
CA ASP A 95 21.40 -7.30 6.74
C ASP A 95 22.10 -5.93 6.62
N ILE A 96 21.49 -4.99 5.90
CA ILE A 96 22.01 -3.62 5.71
C ILE A 96 22.01 -2.87 7.04
N TYR A 97 20.92 -2.95 7.79
CA TYR A 97 20.80 -2.36 9.12
C TYR A 97 21.82 -2.95 10.11
N ALA A 98 22.01 -4.27 10.11
CA ALA A 98 23.04 -4.92 10.93
C ALA A 98 24.45 -4.44 10.56
N ALA A 99 24.78 -4.36 9.26
CA ALA A 99 26.06 -3.83 8.79
C ALA A 99 26.27 -2.35 9.15
N GLY A 100 25.19 -1.57 9.24
CA GLY A 100 25.17 -0.18 9.67
C GLY A 100 25.23 0.03 11.18
N GLY A 101 25.31 -1.04 11.99
CA GLY A 101 25.38 -0.96 13.45
C GLY A 101 24.05 -0.74 14.17
N THR A 102 22.92 -0.79 13.45
CA THR A 102 21.57 -0.59 14.00
C THR A 102 20.67 -1.76 13.61
N PRO A 103 20.87 -2.96 14.18
CA PRO A 103 20.23 -4.18 13.70
C PRO A 103 18.71 -4.16 13.89
N CYS A 104 17.99 -4.85 13.01
CA CYS A 104 16.57 -5.08 13.17
C CYS A 104 16.27 -5.84 14.48
N VAL A 105 15.23 -5.38 15.18
CA VAL A 105 14.63 -6.02 16.34
C VAL A 105 13.19 -6.48 16.07
N ALA A 106 12.59 -6.03 14.99
CA ALA A 106 11.43 -6.65 14.38
C ALA A 106 11.49 -6.46 12.86
N ALA A 107 11.09 -7.47 12.08
CA ALA A 107 11.12 -7.41 10.63
C ALA A 107 9.91 -8.14 10.04
N HIS A 108 8.99 -7.39 9.42
CA HIS A 108 7.70 -7.88 8.96
C HIS A 108 7.54 -7.69 7.46
N SER A 109 7.16 -8.75 6.75
CA SER A 109 6.81 -8.66 5.34
C SER A 109 5.98 -9.86 4.93
N THR A 110 4.97 -9.61 4.09
CA THR A 110 4.22 -10.67 3.39
C THR A 110 4.72 -10.88 1.96
N THR A 111 5.72 -10.12 1.53
CA THR A 111 6.17 -10.08 0.14
C THR A 111 7.52 -10.73 -0.07
N ARG A 112 8.47 -10.59 0.86
CA ARG A 112 9.81 -11.18 0.76
C ARG A 112 10.51 -11.34 2.10
N VAL A 113 11.61 -12.07 2.05
CA VAL A 113 12.62 -12.15 3.10
C VAL A 113 13.35 -10.81 3.21
N LEU A 114 13.53 -10.33 4.45
CA LEU A 114 14.22 -9.09 4.82
C LEU A 114 15.58 -9.32 5.45
N LEU A 115 15.89 -10.57 5.84
CA LEU A 115 17.15 -11.00 6.43
C LEU A 115 17.65 -12.23 5.68
N SER A 116 18.81 -12.14 5.04
CA SER A 116 19.34 -13.17 4.11
C SER A 116 19.44 -14.58 4.72
N THR A 117 19.61 -14.68 6.04
CA THR A 117 19.69 -15.93 6.80
C THR A 117 18.34 -16.48 7.25
N TYR A 118 17.23 -15.77 7.01
CA TYR A 118 15.90 -16.18 7.43
C TYR A 118 15.35 -17.28 6.52
N THR A 119 14.93 -18.39 7.12
CA THR A 119 14.37 -19.56 6.41
C THR A 119 12.95 -19.91 6.87
N GLY A 120 12.36 -19.10 7.75
CA GLY A 120 11.03 -19.32 8.29
C GLY A 120 9.91 -18.89 7.35
N PRO A 121 8.64 -19.09 7.77
CA PRO A 121 7.49 -18.60 7.03
C PRO A 121 7.35 -17.08 7.13
N LEU A 122 6.90 -16.42 6.05
CA LEU A 122 6.74 -14.96 6.04
C LEU A 122 5.46 -14.52 6.76
N TYR A 123 4.36 -15.25 6.55
CA TYR A 123 3.08 -15.00 7.19
C TYR A 123 2.21 -16.26 7.17
N GLN A 124 1.16 -16.27 7.99
CA GLN A 124 0.16 -17.34 8.05
C GLN A 124 -1.17 -16.84 7.52
N VAL A 125 -1.83 -17.63 6.68
CA VAL A 125 -3.21 -17.41 6.26
C VAL A 125 -4.15 -18.40 6.95
N ILE A 126 -5.39 -17.96 7.21
CA ILE A 126 -6.49 -18.81 7.68
C ILE A 126 -7.60 -18.83 6.63
N ARG A 127 -8.01 -20.03 6.24
CA ARG A 127 -9.08 -20.26 5.26
C ARG A 127 -10.44 -20.24 5.94
N GLN A 128 -11.34 -19.37 5.48
CA GLN A 128 -12.65 -19.17 6.10
C GLN A 128 -13.63 -20.35 5.97
N SER A 129 -13.43 -21.23 4.98
CA SER A 129 -14.35 -22.35 4.75
C SER A 129 -14.25 -23.47 5.79
N ASP A 130 -13.09 -23.64 6.42
CA ASP A 130 -12.83 -24.73 7.37
C ASP A 130 -11.87 -24.36 8.51
N ASN A 131 -11.47 -23.09 8.62
CA ASN A 131 -10.55 -22.57 9.63
C ASN A 131 -9.16 -23.21 9.66
N THR A 132 -8.77 -23.92 8.60
CA THR A 132 -7.41 -24.44 8.48
C THR A 132 -6.43 -23.30 8.19
N THR A 133 -5.18 -23.45 8.63
CA THR A 133 -4.12 -22.49 8.41
C THR A 133 -3.04 -23.01 7.49
N LEU A 134 -2.35 -22.08 6.81
CA LEU A 134 -1.18 -22.34 5.99
C LEU A 134 -0.15 -21.25 6.26
N ASP A 135 1.09 -21.68 6.50
CA ASP A 135 2.25 -20.80 6.51
C ASP A 135 2.76 -20.59 5.09
N VAL A 136 2.82 -19.34 4.64
CA VAL A 136 3.35 -18.96 3.33
C VAL A 136 4.85 -18.72 3.47
N THR A 137 5.62 -19.61 2.86
CA THR A 137 7.09 -19.55 2.84
C THR A 137 7.60 -18.74 1.64
N ALA A 138 8.88 -18.37 1.70
CA ALA A 138 9.58 -17.79 0.56
C ALA A 138 10.06 -18.87 -0.42
N LEU A 139 10.13 -18.51 -1.69
CA LEU A 139 10.88 -19.23 -2.72
C LEU A 139 12.39 -19.07 -2.47
N SER A 140 13.22 -19.82 -3.20
CA SER A 140 14.69 -19.66 -3.14
C SER A 140 15.18 -18.27 -3.55
N SER A 141 14.36 -17.51 -4.28
CA SER A 141 14.61 -16.09 -4.59
C SER A 141 14.47 -15.17 -3.38
N GLY A 142 13.95 -15.66 -2.25
CA GLY A 142 13.55 -14.85 -1.10
C GLY A 142 12.17 -14.20 -1.23
N ILE A 143 11.47 -14.38 -2.35
CA ILE A 143 10.14 -13.79 -2.60
C ILE A 143 9.04 -14.74 -2.11
N ALA A 144 7.96 -14.21 -1.55
CA ALA A 144 6.83 -15.00 -1.05
C ALA A 144 6.23 -15.93 -2.13
N ASN A 145 5.92 -17.17 -1.75
CA ASN A 145 5.28 -18.13 -2.64
C ASN A 145 3.78 -17.87 -2.78
N ALA A 146 3.39 -16.89 -3.59
CA ALA A 146 1.98 -16.55 -3.81
C ALA A 146 1.16 -17.70 -4.42
N ALA A 147 1.78 -18.58 -5.22
CA ALA A 147 1.09 -19.74 -5.80
C ALA A 147 0.64 -20.74 -4.71
N LEU A 148 1.42 -20.89 -3.65
CA LEU A 148 1.06 -21.71 -2.49
C LEU A 148 -0.19 -21.14 -1.79
N GLN A 149 -0.25 -19.83 -1.58
CA GLN A 149 -1.45 -19.16 -1.06
C GLN A 149 -2.65 -19.35 -2.01
N ASP A 150 -2.48 -19.08 -3.31
CA ASP A 150 -3.55 -19.17 -4.30
C ASP A 150 -4.19 -20.56 -4.32
N ALA A 151 -3.38 -21.62 -4.26
CA ALA A 151 -3.85 -23.00 -4.20
C ALA A 151 -4.62 -23.29 -2.90
N PHE A 152 -4.11 -22.83 -1.76
CA PHE A 152 -4.75 -23.05 -0.46
C PHE A 152 -6.08 -22.32 -0.32
N CYS A 153 -6.15 -21.10 -0.87
CA CYS A 153 -7.30 -20.20 -0.83
C CYS A 153 -8.27 -20.42 -2.01
N ALA A 154 -8.08 -21.47 -2.81
CA ALA A 154 -8.97 -21.77 -3.92
C ALA A 154 -10.40 -22.05 -3.43
N GLY A 155 -11.38 -21.37 -4.03
CA GLY A 155 -12.81 -21.57 -3.72
C GLY A 155 -13.30 -20.98 -2.40
N THR A 156 -12.51 -20.14 -1.74
CA THR A 156 -12.81 -19.57 -0.42
C THR A 156 -12.12 -18.22 -0.23
N THR A 157 -12.32 -17.59 0.93
CA THR A 157 -11.58 -16.39 1.35
C THR A 157 -10.52 -16.78 2.36
N CYS A 158 -9.31 -16.22 2.21
CA CYS A 158 -8.26 -16.30 3.22
C CYS A 158 -8.04 -14.96 3.88
N LEU A 159 -7.77 -14.98 5.19
CA LEU A 159 -7.34 -13.83 5.95
C LEU A 159 -5.88 -14.02 6.39
N ILE A 160 -5.09 -12.95 6.42
CA ILE A 160 -3.72 -12.97 6.96
C ILE A 160 -3.85 -12.97 8.49
N ARG A 161 -3.50 -14.08 9.13
CA ARG A 161 -3.67 -14.29 10.58
C ARG A 161 -2.45 -13.84 11.38
N VAL A 162 -1.25 -14.11 10.86
CA VAL A 162 0.02 -13.77 11.50
C VAL A 162 0.95 -13.19 10.44
N ILE A 163 1.63 -12.09 10.73
CA ILE A 163 2.78 -11.62 9.95
C ILE A 163 4.01 -11.92 10.81
N TYR A 164 4.84 -12.85 10.35
CA TYR A 164 5.96 -13.33 11.16
C TYR A 164 7.08 -12.30 11.21
N ASP A 165 7.77 -12.32 12.34
CA ASP A 165 8.96 -11.52 12.59
C ASP A 165 10.18 -12.32 12.15
N GLN A 166 10.93 -11.75 11.20
CA GLN A 166 12.09 -12.38 10.58
C GLN A 166 13.39 -12.11 11.35
N SER A 167 13.37 -11.21 12.35
CA SER A 167 14.56 -10.82 13.11
C SER A 167 15.06 -11.91 14.09
N GLY A 168 14.25 -12.96 14.31
CA GLY A 168 14.52 -14.00 15.30
C GLY A 168 14.13 -13.62 16.73
N ARG A 169 13.45 -12.48 16.93
CA ARG A 169 12.99 -12.01 18.25
C ARG A 169 11.58 -12.45 18.61
N ASN A 170 10.88 -13.08 17.67
CA ASN A 170 9.50 -13.57 17.81
C ASN A 170 8.48 -12.45 18.05
N ASN A 171 8.75 -11.26 17.54
CA ASN A 171 7.87 -10.09 17.62
C ASN A 171 6.74 -10.15 16.58
N HIS A 172 6.12 -11.31 16.40
CA HIS A 172 5.11 -11.54 15.36
C HIS A 172 3.90 -10.62 15.53
N LEU A 173 3.36 -10.14 14.42
CA LEU A 173 2.13 -9.35 14.42
C LEU A 173 0.91 -10.27 14.26
N THR A 174 -0.05 -10.13 15.15
CA THR A 174 -1.30 -10.89 15.17
C THR A 174 -2.50 -9.95 15.23
N GLN A 175 -3.73 -10.48 15.15
CA GLN A 175 -4.96 -9.70 15.27
C GLN A 175 -4.91 -8.75 16.46
N ALA A 176 -5.13 -7.45 16.23
CA ALA A 176 -5.07 -6.47 17.30
C ALA A 176 -6.22 -6.69 18.32
N PRO A 177 -5.92 -6.76 19.62
CA PRO A 177 -6.93 -6.81 20.68
C PRO A 177 -7.60 -5.44 20.87
N PRO A 178 -8.79 -5.38 21.50
CA PRO A 178 -9.39 -4.10 21.87
C PRO A 178 -8.46 -3.28 22.77
N GLY A 179 -8.52 -1.96 22.58
CA GLY A 179 -7.87 -0.96 23.40
C GLY A 179 -8.86 0.00 24.04
N THR A 180 -8.53 1.29 24.08
CA THR A 180 -9.50 2.37 24.33
C THR A 180 -10.65 2.29 23.33
N TYR A 181 -10.32 2.05 22.06
CA TYR A 181 -11.29 1.82 21.00
C TYR A 181 -11.43 0.32 20.70
N SER A 182 -12.66 -0.12 20.50
CA SER A 182 -12.96 -1.50 20.11
C SER A 182 -12.96 -1.66 18.60
N GLY A 183 -12.42 -2.78 18.14
CA GLY A 183 -12.54 -3.25 16.78
C GLY A 183 -13.90 -3.86 16.44
N PRO A 184 -14.20 -3.97 15.14
CA PRO A 184 -15.48 -4.48 14.65
C PRO A 184 -15.59 -6.02 14.68
N ALA A 185 -14.52 -6.75 14.95
CA ALA A 185 -14.54 -8.21 15.04
C ALA A 185 -15.05 -8.69 16.40
N ALA A 186 -15.27 -10.00 16.51
CA ALA A 186 -15.78 -10.62 17.73
C ALA A 186 -14.89 -10.30 18.94
N GLY A 187 -15.51 -9.96 20.07
CA GLY A 187 -14.79 -9.60 21.30
C GLY A 187 -14.12 -8.23 21.27
N GLY A 188 -14.45 -7.37 20.30
CA GLY A 188 -13.84 -6.05 20.16
C GLY A 188 -12.45 -6.06 19.55
N TYR A 189 -12.01 -7.19 18.99
CA TYR A 189 -10.78 -7.27 18.21
C TYR A 189 -10.95 -6.52 16.89
N ASP A 190 -9.84 -6.09 16.30
CA ASP A 190 -9.86 -5.60 14.92
C ASP A 190 -10.01 -6.75 13.93
N ASN A 191 -10.39 -6.44 12.70
CA ASN A 191 -10.43 -7.40 11.61
C ASN A 191 -9.02 -7.87 11.21
N LEU A 192 -8.95 -9.05 10.60
CA LEU A 192 -7.80 -9.50 9.83
C LEU A 192 -7.93 -9.09 8.37
N ALA A 193 -6.82 -8.76 7.72
CA ALA A 193 -6.77 -8.38 6.32
C ALA A 193 -7.05 -9.58 5.39
N VAL A 194 -7.71 -9.33 4.25
CA VAL A 194 -7.93 -10.35 3.21
C VAL A 194 -6.63 -10.60 2.45
N ALA A 195 -6.20 -11.85 2.39
CA ALA A 195 -4.87 -12.22 1.90
C ALA A 195 -4.63 -11.98 0.41
N THR A 196 -5.68 -11.77 -0.37
CA THR A 196 -5.62 -11.53 -1.83
C THR A 196 -5.89 -10.07 -2.22
N ALA A 197 -6.10 -9.17 -1.26
CA ALA A 197 -6.62 -7.83 -1.51
C ALA A 197 -5.56 -6.78 -1.92
N ALA A 198 -4.27 -7.09 -1.82
CA ALA A 198 -3.19 -6.22 -2.32
C ALA A 198 -2.20 -6.99 -3.22
N PRO A 199 -2.63 -7.48 -4.40
CA PRO A 199 -1.73 -8.15 -5.33
C PRO A 199 -0.76 -7.14 -5.94
N VAL A 200 0.53 -7.47 -5.91
CA VAL A 200 1.60 -6.72 -6.58
C VAL A 200 2.59 -7.70 -7.20
N THR A 201 3.57 -7.18 -7.91
CA THR A 201 4.74 -7.98 -8.31
C THR A 201 6.00 -7.43 -7.67
N LEU A 202 6.93 -8.34 -7.38
CA LEU A 202 8.27 -8.04 -6.93
C LEU A 202 9.24 -8.70 -7.92
N SER A 203 9.97 -7.89 -8.68
CA SER A 203 10.81 -8.40 -9.78
C SER A 203 10.05 -9.33 -10.74
N GLY A 204 8.79 -8.99 -11.02
CA GLY A 204 7.89 -9.75 -11.89
C GLY A 204 7.23 -10.98 -11.25
N GLN A 205 7.60 -11.36 -10.02
CA GLN A 205 6.95 -12.45 -9.28
C GLN A 205 5.74 -11.93 -8.50
N LYS A 206 4.59 -12.61 -8.62
CA LYS A 206 3.37 -12.25 -7.89
C LYS A 206 3.58 -12.41 -6.38
N VAL A 207 3.16 -11.40 -5.63
CA VAL A 207 3.12 -11.40 -4.16
C VAL A 207 1.88 -10.65 -3.67
N TYR A 208 1.60 -10.74 -2.38
CA TYR A 208 0.49 -10.05 -1.73
C TYR A 208 1.00 -9.17 -0.60
N GLY A 209 0.63 -7.90 -0.61
CA GLY A 209 0.74 -7.02 0.55
C GLY A 209 -0.40 -7.23 1.54
N VAL A 210 -0.39 -6.46 2.62
CA VAL A 210 -1.44 -6.43 3.64
C VAL A 210 -2.36 -5.24 3.36
N PHE A 211 -3.52 -5.50 2.78
CA PHE A 211 -4.54 -4.47 2.54
C PHE A 211 -5.36 -4.25 3.82
N ILE A 212 -5.24 -3.08 4.42
CA ILE A 212 -5.86 -2.71 5.71
C ILE A 212 -7.00 -1.73 5.44
N PRO A 213 -8.26 -2.19 5.34
CA PRO A 213 -9.42 -1.29 5.38
C PRO A 213 -9.69 -0.86 6.83
N GLN A 214 -10.55 0.16 7.01
CA GLN A 214 -10.99 0.61 8.33
C GLN A 214 -11.45 -0.55 9.23
N GLY A 215 -11.05 -0.48 10.50
CA GLY A 215 -11.31 -1.50 11.52
C GLY A 215 -10.44 -2.75 11.40
N THR A 216 -9.32 -2.71 10.67
CA THR A 216 -8.36 -3.81 10.53
C THR A 216 -7.05 -3.39 11.18
N GLY A 217 -6.44 -4.27 11.97
CA GLY A 217 -5.27 -3.91 12.76
C GLY A 217 -4.47 -5.13 13.18
N TYR A 218 -3.16 -4.96 13.26
CA TYR A 218 -2.27 -5.96 13.84
C TYR A 218 -1.47 -5.38 14.98
N ARG A 219 -1.18 -6.20 15.99
CA ARG A 219 -0.48 -5.77 17.19
C ARG A 219 0.37 -6.88 17.81
N ASN A 220 1.41 -6.46 18.51
CA ASN A 220 2.11 -7.26 19.50
C ASN A 220 2.45 -6.40 20.73
N ASN A 221 1.86 -6.75 21.88
CA ASN A 221 2.04 -6.04 23.16
C ASN A 221 3.19 -6.61 24.02
N ALA A 222 3.72 -7.78 23.66
CA ALA A 222 4.72 -8.50 24.42
C ALA A 222 5.92 -8.80 23.53
N THR A 223 6.78 -7.81 23.39
CA THR A 223 7.89 -7.84 22.44
C THR A 223 9.23 -8.07 23.13
N ASN A 224 10.25 -8.35 22.33
CA ASN A 224 11.61 -8.58 22.78
C ASN A 224 12.56 -7.57 22.12
N GLY A 225 12.98 -6.59 22.92
CA GLY A 225 14.01 -5.60 22.61
C GLY A 225 13.67 -4.61 21.49
N ILE A 226 12.38 -4.32 21.32
CA ILE A 226 11.94 -3.02 20.82
C ILE A 226 12.37 -1.94 21.82
N ALA A 227 12.70 -0.75 21.32
CA ALA A 227 13.16 0.35 22.17
C ALA A 227 12.10 0.76 23.20
N VAL A 228 12.53 1.09 24.40
CA VAL A 228 11.67 1.61 25.47
C VAL A 228 12.24 2.88 26.09
N GLY A 229 11.38 3.71 26.68
CA GLY A 229 11.75 5.03 27.19
C GLY A 229 12.34 5.91 26.09
N ASP A 230 13.50 6.49 26.38
CA ASP A 230 14.21 7.38 25.47
C ASP A 230 15.30 6.66 24.63
N GLN A 231 15.27 5.32 24.59
CA GLN A 231 16.22 4.55 23.78
C GLN A 231 16.09 4.88 22.29
N PRO A 232 17.21 4.91 21.55
CA PRO A 232 17.18 5.18 20.12
C PRO A 232 16.62 4.01 19.30
N GLU A 233 15.85 4.33 18.27
CA GLU A 233 15.35 3.39 17.27
C GLU A 233 15.22 4.03 15.88
N GLY A 234 15.06 3.17 14.89
CA GLY A 234 14.64 3.54 13.55
C GLY A 234 13.63 2.56 12.99
N ILE A 235 12.71 3.08 12.19
CA ILE A 235 11.52 2.40 11.69
C ILE A 235 11.43 2.70 10.20
N TYR A 236 11.22 1.68 9.38
CA TYR A 236 10.88 1.87 7.98
C TYR A 236 9.66 1.05 7.58
N ALA A 237 8.90 1.55 6.62
CA ALA A 237 7.82 0.83 5.97
C ALA A 237 7.75 1.14 4.47
N ALA A 238 7.50 0.11 3.67
CA ALA A 238 7.09 0.23 2.28
C ALA A 238 5.56 0.12 2.18
N LEU A 239 4.92 1.17 1.67
CA LEU A 239 3.48 1.38 1.74
C LEU A 239 2.86 1.64 0.35
N ASN A 240 1.53 1.61 0.26
CA ASN A 240 0.79 2.09 -0.92
C ASN A 240 0.42 3.57 -0.77
N GLY A 241 1.03 4.45 -1.55
CA GLY A 241 0.78 5.89 -1.47
C GLY A 241 -0.60 6.35 -1.93
N TRP A 242 -1.38 5.47 -2.56
CA TRP A 242 -2.74 5.76 -3.04
C TRP A 242 -3.83 5.10 -2.21
N HIS A 243 -3.47 4.38 -1.15
CA HIS A 243 -4.45 3.80 -0.23
C HIS A 243 -4.21 4.37 1.15
N TYR A 244 -5.03 5.36 1.50
CA TYR A 244 -5.03 6.07 2.77
C TYR A 244 -6.39 6.75 2.98
N ASN A 245 -6.59 7.34 4.16
CA ASN A 245 -7.66 8.30 4.43
C ASN A 245 -7.16 9.33 5.48
N ASP A 246 -8.08 10.09 6.07
CA ASP A 246 -7.83 11.06 7.14
C ASP A 246 -8.19 10.52 8.54
N GLY A 247 -8.55 9.24 8.65
CA GLY A 247 -8.88 8.60 9.92
C GLY A 247 -7.65 8.29 10.77
N CYS A 248 -7.84 8.21 12.09
CA CYS A 248 -6.79 7.77 13.00
C CYS A 248 -6.82 6.25 13.23
N CYS A 249 -5.68 5.55 13.18
CA CYS A 249 -4.40 6.02 12.61
C CYS A 249 -3.75 4.88 11.81
N PHE A 250 -3.15 5.17 10.64
CA PHE A 250 -2.50 4.15 9.82
C PHE A 250 -1.01 4.15 10.13
N ASP A 251 -0.68 3.45 11.21
CA ASP A 251 0.65 3.48 11.79
C ASP A 251 1.41 2.17 11.58
N TYR A 252 2.73 2.25 11.62
CA TYR A 252 3.61 1.11 11.85
C TYR A 252 4.77 1.53 12.76
N GLY A 253 4.90 0.90 13.92
CA GLY A 253 6.01 1.21 14.84
C GLY A 253 5.71 0.95 16.31
N ASN A 254 6.42 1.68 17.16
CA ASN A 254 6.41 1.57 18.61
C ASN A 254 5.14 2.17 19.22
N ALA A 255 4.53 1.44 20.16
CA ALA A 255 3.33 1.89 20.84
C ALA A 255 3.24 1.38 22.28
N GLU A 256 2.14 1.75 22.95
CA GLU A 256 1.79 1.29 24.28
C GLU A 256 1.55 -0.22 24.36
N THR A 257 1.84 -0.80 25.51
CA THR A 257 1.70 -2.25 25.74
C THR A 257 0.29 -2.69 26.09
N ASN A 258 -0.62 -1.76 26.30
CA ASN A 258 -1.96 -2.04 26.83
C ASN A 258 -3.12 -1.63 25.90
N GLY A 259 -2.83 -1.07 24.72
CA GLY A 259 -3.87 -0.60 23.80
C GLY A 259 -4.57 0.68 24.26
N THR A 260 -3.98 1.45 25.17
CA THR A 260 -4.56 2.72 25.65
C THR A 260 -3.55 3.84 25.50
N ASN A 261 -4.03 5.05 25.27
CA ASN A 261 -3.22 6.25 25.26
C ASN A 261 -2.70 6.51 26.67
N THR A 262 -1.38 6.46 26.84
CA THR A 262 -0.71 6.65 28.15
C THR A 262 0.02 7.98 28.26
N GLY A 263 -0.03 8.80 27.21
CA GLY A 263 0.43 10.18 27.20
C GLY A 263 1.50 10.47 26.15
N ASN A 264 1.86 11.75 26.05
CA ASN A 264 2.83 12.25 25.08
C ASN A 264 4.17 11.50 25.19
N GLY A 265 4.71 11.07 24.05
CA GLY A 265 5.98 10.39 23.94
C GLY A 265 5.94 8.88 24.21
N HIS A 266 4.76 8.29 24.39
CA HIS A 266 4.60 6.84 24.60
C HIS A 266 4.50 6.02 23.30
N MET A 267 4.37 6.68 22.15
CA MET A 267 4.49 6.08 20.81
C MET A 267 5.69 6.64 20.05
N GLU A 268 6.15 5.88 19.06
CA GLU A 268 7.01 6.36 17.98
C GLU A 268 6.75 5.49 16.75
N THR A 269 5.96 5.98 15.81
CA THR A 269 5.57 5.23 14.61
C THR A 269 5.89 5.98 13.33
N VAL A 270 5.88 5.26 12.20
CA VAL A 270 5.58 5.86 10.90
C VAL A 270 4.06 5.96 10.79
N TYR A 271 3.52 7.16 10.57
CA TYR A 271 2.15 7.40 10.12
C TYR A 271 2.13 7.70 8.61
N PHE A 272 1.12 7.19 7.90
CA PHE A 272 0.86 7.60 6.51
C PHE A 272 -0.62 7.85 6.24
N GLY A 273 -0.96 9.09 5.85
CA GLY A 273 -2.32 9.47 5.52
C GLY A 273 -2.50 10.97 5.38
N SER A 274 -3.76 11.43 5.33
CA SER A 274 -4.10 12.83 5.12
C SER A 274 -4.81 13.47 6.32
N SER A 275 -4.69 12.89 7.51
CA SER A 275 -5.21 13.53 8.71
C SER A 275 -4.47 14.84 8.94
N SER A 276 -5.23 15.91 9.12
CA SER A 276 -4.73 17.24 9.51
C SER A 276 -5.30 17.67 10.86
N PHE A 277 -5.79 16.70 11.66
CA PHE A 277 -6.36 16.99 12.98
C PHE A 277 -5.27 17.44 13.97
N TRP A 278 -4.07 16.87 13.86
CA TRP A 278 -2.87 17.25 14.61
C TRP A 278 -1.91 18.06 13.72
N GLY A 279 -0.81 17.44 13.28
CA GLY A 279 0.12 17.98 12.31
C GLY A 279 -0.35 17.80 10.87
N SER A 280 0.27 18.56 9.97
CA SER A 280 0.11 18.39 8.52
C SER A 280 1.36 18.86 7.79
N GLY A 281 1.55 18.34 6.57
CA GLY A 281 2.52 18.88 5.62
C GLY A 281 1.87 19.85 4.62
N THR A 282 2.62 20.20 3.58
CA THR A 282 2.09 21.00 2.46
C THR A 282 1.13 20.19 1.57
N GLY A 283 0.20 20.89 0.91
CA GLY A 283 -0.78 20.27 0.00
C GLY A 283 -1.97 19.66 0.73
N SER A 284 -2.58 18.64 0.14
CA SER A 284 -3.75 17.94 0.68
C SER A 284 -3.43 16.57 1.28
N GLY A 285 -2.15 16.23 1.39
CA GLY A 285 -1.70 14.90 1.75
C GLY A 285 -1.86 13.89 0.60
N PRO A 286 -1.45 12.63 0.82
CA PRO A 286 -1.00 12.11 2.11
C PRO A 286 0.42 12.57 2.47
N TRP A 287 0.76 12.46 3.75
CA TRP A 287 2.06 12.81 4.32
C TRP A 287 2.67 11.62 5.05
N ILE A 288 3.99 11.63 5.20
CA ILE A 288 4.69 10.74 6.14
C ILE A 288 4.91 11.55 7.41
N MET A 289 4.29 11.13 8.51
CA MET A 289 4.46 11.77 9.82
C MET A 289 4.97 10.74 10.83
N ALA A 290 5.28 11.21 12.05
CA ALA A 290 5.45 10.32 13.19
C ALA A 290 4.27 10.47 14.16
N ASP A 291 3.65 9.36 14.57
CA ASP A 291 2.79 9.37 15.76
C ASP A 291 3.68 9.27 17.00
N LEU A 292 3.62 10.30 17.84
CA LEU A 292 4.33 10.37 19.12
C LEU A 292 3.36 10.31 20.31
N GLU A 293 2.13 9.84 20.09
CA GLU A 293 0.95 9.84 20.97
C GLU A 293 0.44 11.26 21.29
N ASN A 294 -0.87 11.46 21.23
CA ASN A 294 -1.54 12.77 21.28
C ASN A 294 -1.08 13.78 20.20
N GLY A 295 -0.38 13.30 19.16
CA GLY A 295 0.10 14.14 18.07
C GLY A 295 0.74 13.34 16.93
N LEU A 296 0.20 13.55 15.73
CA LEU A 296 0.89 13.24 14.48
C LEU A 296 1.77 14.43 14.10
N PHE A 297 3.08 14.23 14.00
CA PHE A 297 4.05 15.29 13.74
C PHE A 297 4.68 15.15 12.36
N SER A 298 4.55 16.21 11.55
CA SER A 298 5.26 16.41 10.28
C SER A 298 6.58 17.19 10.44
N GLY A 299 6.88 17.62 11.67
CA GLY A 299 8.08 18.37 12.01
C GLY A 299 8.01 18.94 13.43
N SER A 300 8.74 20.03 13.71
CA SER A 300 8.83 20.60 15.07
C SER A 300 7.58 21.35 15.51
N ASP A 301 6.84 21.95 14.57
CA ASP A 301 5.57 22.63 14.87
C ASP A 301 4.47 21.56 15.05
N PRO A 302 3.62 21.63 16.07
CA PRO A 302 2.53 20.66 16.26
C PRO A 302 1.45 20.72 15.17
N HIS A 303 1.49 21.72 14.28
CA HIS A 303 0.56 21.88 13.17
C HIS A 303 1.27 21.76 11.81
N LEU A 304 1.22 22.81 11.00
CA LEU A 304 1.73 22.77 9.63
C LEU A 304 3.25 22.90 9.62
N ASN A 305 3.93 21.90 9.07
CA ASN A 305 5.36 21.97 8.74
C ASN A 305 5.54 21.98 7.23
N ALA A 306 5.99 23.11 6.67
CA ALA A 306 6.15 23.24 5.23
C ALA A 306 7.26 22.35 4.63
N GLY A 307 8.12 21.76 5.49
CA GLY A 307 9.17 20.82 5.10
C GLY A 307 8.67 19.43 4.74
N ASP A 308 7.42 19.10 5.08
CA ASP A 308 6.81 17.79 4.80
C ASP A 308 5.91 17.88 3.55
N PRO A 309 6.31 17.28 2.41
CA PRO A 309 5.56 17.38 1.16
C PRO A 309 4.42 16.35 1.08
N THR A 310 3.40 16.66 0.27
CA THR A 310 2.44 15.64 -0.18
C THR A 310 3.18 14.55 -0.99
N ILE A 311 2.93 13.28 -0.64
CA ILE A 311 3.51 12.11 -1.30
C ILE A 311 2.59 11.63 -2.43
N SER A 312 3.12 11.47 -3.64
CA SER A 312 2.35 11.09 -4.84
C SER A 312 2.71 9.71 -5.42
N SER A 313 3.82 9.11 -4.96
CA SER A 313 4.30 7.81 -5.44
C SER A 313 3.36 6.67 -5.05
N ARG A 314 3.14 5.72 -5.96
CA ARG A 314 2.31 4.53 -5.69
C ARG A 314 2.93 3.61 -4.63
N PHE A 315 4.25 3.45 -4.65
CA PHE A 315 4.98 2.70 -3.63
C PHE A 315 5.84 3.68 -2.86
N VAL A 316 5.54 3.84 -1.59
CA VAL A 316 6.18 4.83 -0.71
C VAL A 316 7.18 4.10 0.15
N SER A 317 8.37 4.67 0.30
CA SER A 317 9.30 4.27 1.36
C SER A 317 9.27 5.35 2.43
N ALA A 318 8.82 5.01 3.63
CA ALA A 318 8.63 5.91 4.76
C ALA A 318 9.56 5.51 5.90
N PHE A 319 10.28 6.48 6.46
CA PHE A 319 11.28 6.27 7.51
C PHE A 319 11.08 7.28 8.64
N VAL A 320 11.06 6.77 9.86
CA VAL A 320 11.10 7.56 11.10
C VAL A 320 12.22 7.01 11.96
N LYS A 321 13.02 7.88 12.57
CA LYS A 321 14.03 7.48 13.56
C LYS A 321 14.13 8.50 14.67
N GLY A 322 14.41 8.00 15.87
CA GLY A 322 14.37 8.75 17.09
C GLY A 322 15.49 8.38 18.04
N GLU A 323 16.02 9.38 18.74
CA GLU A 323 17.00 9.25 19.82
C GLU A 323 16.75 10.38 20.84
N PRO A 324 17.51 10.45 21.96
CA PRO A 324 17.31 11.48 22.97
C PRO A 324 17.26 12.90 22.39
N ASN A 325 16.11 13.54 22.51
CA ASN A 325 15.81 14.88 22.00
C ASN A 325 16.14 15.12 20.51
N HIS A 326 16.13 14.08 19.67
CA HIS A 326 16.42 14.21 18.25
C HIS A 326 15.66 13.15 17.44
N TRP A 327 15.09 13.53 16.31
CA TRP A 327 14.34 12.62 15.43
C TRP A 327 14.30 13.14 14.00
N ALA A 328 13.95 12.25 13.07
CA ALA A 328 13.88 12.58 11.65
C ALA A 328 12.75 11.85 10.94
N ILE A 329 12.23 12.49 9.89
CA ILE A 329 11.33 11.91 8.90
C ILE A 329 12.03 11.93 7.54
N ARG A 330 12.07 10.77 6.88
CA ARG A 330 12.60 10.65 5.52
C ARG A 330 11.62 9.86 4.66
N GLY A 331 11.55 10.21 3.39
CA GLY A 331 10.63 9.57 2.44
C GLY A 331 11.16 9.52 1.02
N GLY A 332 10.63 8.58 0.24
CA GLY A 332 10.96 8.42 -1.17
C GLY A 332 10.02 7.48 -1.91
N ASP A 333 10.26 7.30 -3.20
CA ASP A 333 9.56 6.33 -4.04
C ASP A 333 10.25 4.96 -3.91
N ALA A 334 9.54 3.92 -3.48
CA ALA A 334 10.11 2.57 -3.35
C ALA A 334 10.46 1.93 -4.71
N GLN A 335 10.05 2.52 -5.83
CA GLN A 335 10.40 2.07 -7.17
C GLN A 335 11.60 2.79 -7.77
N ALA A 336 11.98 3.97 -7.27
CA ALA A 336 13.05 4.77 -7.87
C ALA A 336 13.67 5.81 -6.92
N GLY A 337 14.89 6.23 -7.24
CA GLY A 337 15.52 7.39 -6.60
C GLY A 337 16.00 7.17 -5.17
N SER A 338 16.41 8.27 -4.54
CA SER A 338 16.92 8.34 -3.17
C SER A 338 15.88 8.85 -2.19
N LEU A 339 16.17 8.70 -0.88
CA LEU A 339 15.38 9.34 0.16
C LEU A 339 15.64 10.85 0.21
N SER A 340 14.58 11.59 0.50
CA SER A 340 14.60 12.98 0.93
C SER A 340 14.34 13.06 2.42
N THR A 341 14.95 14.05 3.09
CA THR A 341 14.71 14.32 4.51
C THR A 341 13.68 15.45 4.62
N PHE A 342 12.53 15.16 5.22
CA PHE A 342 11.43 16.11 5.41
C PHE A 342 11.53 16.83 6.76
N TYR A 343 12.03 16.11 7.75
CA TYR A 343 12.35 16.65 9.06
C TYR A 343 13.61 16.02 9.62
N ASN A 344 14.43 16.81 10.30
CA ASN A 344 15.58 16.34 11.07
C ASN A 344 15.91 17.39 12.14
N GLY A 345 15.65 17.08 13.41
CA GLY A 345 15.77 18.07 14.47
C GLY A 345 15.27 17.60 15.82
N VAL A 346 15.10 18.56 16.73
CA VAL A 346 14.75 18.31 18.13
C VAL A 346 13.32 17.80 18.31
N ARG A 347 13.06 17.09 19.40
CA ARG A 347 11.68 16.67 19.72
C ARG A 347 10.74 17.87 19.88
N PRO A 348 9.45 17.72 19.56
CA PRO A 348 8.46 18.75 19.89
C PRO A 348 8.44 19.04 21.40
N SER A 349 8.09 20.25 21.79
CA SER A 349 7.89 20.59 23.20
C SER A 349 6.63 19.92 23.77
N GLY A 350 6.51 19.84 25.10
CA GLY A 350 5.25 19.42 25.75
C GLY A 350 5.19 17.93 26.10
N GLY A 351 6.30 17.35 26.53
CA GLY A 351 6.34 15.97 27.04
C GLY A 351 6.95 14.93 26.09
N TYR A 352 7.39 15.33 24.90
CA TYR A 352 8.03 14.42 23.93
C TYR A 352 9.56 14.32 24.09
N SER A 353 10.11 14.85 25.20
CA SER A 353 11.54 14.73 25.54
C SER A 353 11.74 14.77 27.06
N PRO A 354 12.34 13.73 27.69
CA PRO A 354 12.63 12.43 27.06
C PRO A 354 11.35 11.73 26.59
N MET A 355 11.48 10.82 25.63
CA MET A 355 10.39 9.91 25.23
C MET A 355 10.15 8.85 26.32
N SER A 356 8.97 8.22 26.27
CA SER A 356 8.49 7.21 27.21
C SER A 356 7.94 5.97 26.49
N LYS A 357 8.57 5.60 25.37
CA LYS A 357 8.14 4.48 24.52
C LYS A 357 7.96 3.18 25.30
N GLU A 358 6.94 2.40 24.99
CA GLU A 358 6.63 1.18 25.77
C GLU A 358 7.03 -0.13 25.08
N GLY A 359 7.32 -0.08 23.79
CA GLY A 359 7.91 -1.19 23.06
C GLY A 359 6.91 -2.18 22.48
N ALA A 360 5.61 -1.91 22.48
CA ALA A 360 4.68 -2.68 21.66
C ALA A 360 4.88 -2.36 20.17
N ILE A 361 4.28 -3.16 19.30
CA ILE A 361 4.27 -2.91 17.87
C ILE A 361 2.82 -2.86 17.39
N VAL A 362 2.47 -1.80 16.65
CA VAL A 362 1.18 -1.67 15.95
C VAL A 362 1.38 -1.66 14.44
N LEU A 363 0.36 -2.08 13.71
CA LEU A 363 0.24 -1.94 12.27
C LEU A 363 -1.21 -1.66 11.86
N GLY A 364 -1.43 -0.52 11.20
CA GLY A 364 -2.71 -0.11 10.63
C GLY A 364 -3.69 0.57 11.60
N ILE A 365 -3.26 0.79 12.84
CA ILE A 365 -4.05 1.36 13.94
C ILE A 365 -3.17 2.25 14.82
N GLY A 366 -3.77 3.17 15.57
CA GLY A 366 -3.09 3.95 16.60
C GLY A 366 -2.76 3.14 17.87
N GLY A 367 -1.97 3.73 18.76
CA GLY A 367 -1.53 3.12 20.03
C GLY A 367 -2.69 2.75 20.95
N ASP A 368 -3.75 3.54 20.95
CA ASP A 368 -4.98 3.31 21.73
C ASP A 368 -6.04 2.45 21.03
N ASN A 369 -5.64 1.77 19.95
CA ASN A 369 -6.48 0.98 19.05
C ASN A 369 -7.47 1.81 18.21
N SER A 370 -7.20 3.11 18.02
CA SER A 370 -7.88 3.92 16.99
C SER A 370 -7.72 3.27 15.61
N ASN A 371 -8.84 2.80 15.06
CA ASN A 371 -8.88 1.92 13.89
C ASN A 371 -9.72 2.49 12.74
N GLY A 372 -9.86 3.81 12.69
CA GLY A 372 -10.58 4.52 11.63
C GLY A 372 -9.75 4.75 10.37
N ALA A 373 -8.46 4.41 10.38
CA ALA A 373 -7.58 4.61 9.23
C ALA A 373 -7.66 3.45 8.22
N GLN A 374 -7.07 3.66 7.05
CA GLN A 374 -6.87 2.60 6.05
C GLN A 374 -5.50 2.74 5.40
N GLY A 375 -4.95 1.65 4.89
CA GLY A 375 -3.73 1.69 4.10
C GLY A 375 -3.24 0.32 3.64
N THR A 376 -2.08 0.26 2.99
CA THR A 376 -1.48 -1.02 2.59
C THR A 376 -0.02 -1.06 2.97
N PHE A 377 0.35 -2.14 3.66
CA PHE A 377 1.71 -2.44 4.08
C PHE A 377 2.29 -3.58 3.22
N TYR A 378 3.53 -3.43 2.78
CA TYR A 378 4.24 -4.47 2.01
C TYR A 378 5.35 -5.13 2.84
N GLU A 379 6.22 -4.31 3.41
CA GLU A 379 7.32 -4.71 4.27
C GLU A 379 7.72 -3.56 5.19
N GLY A 380 8.38 -3.87 6.30
CA GLY A 380 8.91 -2.90 7.23
C GLY A 380 9.71 -3.54 8.34
N ALA A 381 10.52 -2.74 9.03
CA ALA A 381 11.30 -3.19 10.17
C ALA A 381 11.45 -2.09 11.21
N MET A 382 11.74 -2.51 12.45
CA MET A 382 12.13 -1.66 13.56
C MET A 382 13.53 -2.08 13.99
N THR A 383 14.35 -1.11 14.39
CA THR A 383 15.78 -1.30 14.67
C THR A 383 16.14 -0.83 16.07
N SER A 384 17.20 -1.40 16.64
CA SER A 384 17.83 -0.86 17.85
C SER A 384 18.94 0.10 17.45
N GLY A 385 18.97 1.29 18.05
CA GLY A 385 19.90 2.36 17.68
C GLY A 385 19.31 3.33 16.64
N TYR A 386 19.97 4.48 16.47
CA TYR A 386 19.58 5.52 15.52
C TYR A 386 20.27 5.29 14.17
N PRO A 387 19.57 4.84 13.11
CA PRO A 387 20.23 4.49 11.86
C PRO A 387 20.84 5.71 11.18
N SER A 388 22.06 5.55 10.65
CA SER A 388 22.66 6.59 9.82
C SER A 388 21.87 6.80 8.53
N ASP A 389 21.90 8.02 7.99
CA ASP A 389 21.28 8.31 6.68
C ASP A 389 21.83 7.41 5.57
N ALA A 390 23.12 7.05 5.66
CA ALA A 390 23.76 6.15 4.71
C ALA A 390 23.19 4.72 4.78
N THR A 391 22.91 4.22 5.99
CA THR A 391 22.25 2.92 6.21
C THR A 391 20.86 2.92 5.57
N GLU A 392 20.05 3.94 5.83
CA GLU A 392 18.71 4.07 5.25
C GLU A 392 18.74 4.27 3.73
N ASN A 393 19.72 5.00 3.20
CA ASN A 393 19.90 5.13 1.74
C ASN A 393 20.22 3.78 1.08
N ALA A 394 20.98 2.91 1.75
CA ALA A 394 21.23 1.56 1.28
C ALA A 394 19.96 0.67 1.35
N VAL A 395 19.13 0.84 2.39
CA VAL A 395 17.81 0.18 2.47
C VAL A 395 16.88 0.65 1.35
N GLN A 396 16.84 1.95 1.06
CA GLN A 396 16.11 2.51 -0.07
C GLN A 396 16.59 1.90 -1.40
N ALA A 397 17.90 1.82 -1.63
CA ALA A 397 18.44 1.18 -2.83
C ALA A 397 18.02 -0.29 -2.94
N ASN A 398 17.94 -1.01 -1.81
CA ASN A 398 17.43 -2.38 -1.75
C ASN A 398 15.92 -2.47 -2.10
N LEU A 399 15.09 -1.54 -1.63
CA LEU A 399 13.67 -1.44 -1.99
C LEU A 399 13.49 -1.20 -3.50
N VAL A 400 14.23 -0.24 -4.05
CA VAL A 400 14.25 0.04 -5.50
C VAL A 400 14.67 -1.20 -6.30
N ALA A 401 15.69 -1.92 -5.84
CA ALA A 401 16.16 -3.14 -6.47
C ALA A 401 15.15 -4.30 -6.38
N ALA A 402 14.23 -4.28 -5.41
CA ALA A 402 13.15 -5.24 -5.28
C ALA A 402 12.16 -5.16 -6.45
N LYS A 403 12.04 -3.97 -7.07
CA LYS A 403 11.16 -3.68 -8.20
C LYS A 403 9.72 -4.03 -7.89
N TYR A 404 9.18 -3.41 -6.84
CA TYR A 404 7.74 -3.38 -6.65
C TYR A 404 7.09 -2.81 -7.91
N ALA A 405 6.02 -3.44 -8.35
CA ALA A 405 5.16 -2.91 -9.38
C ALA A 405 3.73 -3.30 -9.06
N ALA A 406 2.77 -2.47 -9.46
CA ALA A 406 1.37 -2.87 -9.46
C ALA A 406 1.30 -4.23 -10.17
N ALA A 407 0.49 -5.16 -9.64
CA ALA A 407 0.20 -6.33 -10.43
C ALA A 407 -0.25 -5.81 -11.80
N PRO A 408 0.32 -6.30 -12.92
CA PRO A 408 -0.27 -5.99 -14.21
C PRO A 408 -1.77 -6.31 -14.09
N LEU A 409 -2.62 -5.69 -14.90
CA LEU A 409 -3.97 -6.20 -15.12
C LEU A 409 -3.83 -7.59 -15.79
N VAL A 410 -3.32 -8.57 -15.03
CA VAL A 410 -3.11 -9.92 -15.47
C VAL A 410 -4.49 -10.52 -15.47
N THR A 411 -5.02 -10.64 -16.68
CA THR A 411 -5.92 -11.69 -17.11
C THR A 411 -5.62 -13.02 -16.40
N GLN A 412 -6.23 -13.26 -15.23
CA GLN A 412 -6.40 -14.61 -14.69
C GLN A 412 -7.66 -14.67 -13.82
N ASN A 413 -8.64 -15.45 -14.31
CA ASN A 413 -9.93 -15.83 -13.74
C ASN A 413 -11.05 -14.79 -13.79
N GLY A 414 -11.26 -14.17 -14.95
CA GLY A 414 -12.53 -13.48 -15.18
C GLY A 414 -13.69 -14.45 -15.00
N ARG A 415 -14.70 -14.00 -14.25
CA ARG A 415 -15.90 -14.79 -13.95
C ARG A 415 -17.06 -14.28 -14.78
N ALA A 416 -17.98 -15.17 -15.11
CA ALA A 416 -19.26 -14.76 -15.66
C ALA A 416 -20.08 -14.06 -14.58
N ILE A 417 -20.50 -12.82 -14.85
CA ILE A 417 -21.51 -12.12 -14.05
C ILE A 417 -22.87 -12.45 -14.65
N LYS A 418 -23.73 -13.13 -13.90
CA LYS A 418 -25.06 -13.56 -14.36
C LYS A 418 -26.14 -12.71 -13.73
N ASN A 419 -27.07 -12.25 -14.56
CA ASN A 419 -28.28 -11.61 -14.07
C ASN A 419 -29.18 -12.65 -13.39
N ALA A 420 -29.54 -12.43 -12.13
CA ALA A 420 -30.31 -13.39 -11.34
C ALA A 420 -31.74 -13.63 -11.86
N ASN A 421 -32.32 -12.67 -12.58
CA ASN A 421 -33.68 -12.76 -13.12
C ASN A 421 -33.73 -13.45 -14.48
N SER A 422 -32.83 -13.09 -15.40
CA SER A 422 -32.81 -13.63 -16.77
C SER A 422 -31.94 -14.88 -16.93
N GLY A 423 -30.98 -15.10 -16.02
CA GLY A 423 -29.96 -16.14 -16.14
C GLY A 423 -28.89 -15.86 -17.21
N LEU A 424 -28.98 -14.73 -17.93
CA LEU A 424 -28.05 -14.32 -18.98
C LEU A 424 -26.76 -13.72 -18.38
N CYS A 425 -25.67 -13.82 -19.14
CA CYS A 425 -24.36 -13.32 -18.75
C CYS A 425 -24.17 -11.87 -19.22
N LEU A 426 -23.43 -11.07 -18.43
CA LEU A 426 -22.90 -9.77 -18.86
C LEU A 426 -21.87 -10.00 -19.98
N ASP A 427 -22.07 -9.36 -21.11
CA ASP A 427 -21.42 -9.66 -22.39
C ASP A 427 -20.93 -8.36 -23.06
N ASP A 428 -19.69 -8.39 -23.56
CA ASP A 428 -19.15 -7.36 -24.45
C ASP A 428 -19.69 -7.53 -25.88
N TYR A 429 -20.62 -6.64 -26.27
CA TYR A 429 -21.38 -6.79 -27.50
C TYR A 429 -20.47 -6.83 -28.72
N ASN A 430 -20.55 -7.95 -29.46
CA ASN A 430 -19.77 -8.20 -30.66
C ASN A 430 -18.24 -8.14 -30.44
N ALA A 431 -17.78 -8.46 -29.22
CA ALA A 431 -16.37 -8.44 -28.82
C ALA A 431 -15.67 -7.08 -29.05
N GLY A 432 -16.36 -5.99 -28.68
CA GLY A 432 -15.89 -4.62 -28.90
C GLY A 432 -14.73 -4.24 -27.97
N THR A 433 -13.58 -3.91 -28.54
CA THR A 433 -12.37 -3.51 -27.79
C THR A 433 -12.14 -2.01 -27.72
N ALA A 434 -13.09 -1.18 -28.18
CA ALA A 434 -12.96 0.27 -28.20
C ALA A 434 -13.75 0.91 -27.03
N PRO A 435 -13.27 2.02 -26.43
CA PRO A 435 -14.09 2.79 -25.49
C PRO A 435 -15.42 3.19 -26.14
N GLY A 436 -16.52 2.91 -25.44
CA GLY A 436 -17.89 3.11 -25.91
C GLY A 436 -18.54 1.86 -26.48
N SER A 437 -17.82 0.73 -26.54
CA SER A 437 -18.41 -0.56 -26.91
C SER A 437 -19.50 -0.95 -25.90
N PRO A 438 -20.73 -1.30 -26.36
CA PRO A 438 -21.85 -1.62 -25.47
C PRO A 438 -21.60 -2.88 -24.62
N ALA A 439 -22.08 -2.86 -23.37
CA ALA A 439 -22.20 -4.07 -22.55
C ALA A 439 -23.68 -4.52 -22.52
N VAL A 440 -23.95 -5.78 -22.84
CA VAL A 440 -25.31 -6.34 -22.99
C VAL A 440 -25.51 -7.58 -22.12
N GLN A 441 -26.74 -8.09 -22.08
CA GLN A 441 -27.04 -9.42 -21.57
C GLN A 441 -27.15 -10.40 -22.74
N TRP A 442 -26.43 -11.50 -22.68
CA TRP A 442 -26.45 -12.53 -23.72
C TRP A 442 -26.43 -13.95 -23.15
N THR A 443 -26.80 -14.93 -23.98
CA THR A 443 -26.71 -16.34 -23.61
C THR A 443 -25.27 -16.68 -23.21
N CYS A 444 -25.10 -17.23 -22.01
CA CYS A 444 -23.80 -17.61 -21.49
C CYS A 444 -23.11 -18.63 -22.41
N ASN A 445 -21.94 -18.28 -22.95
CA ASN A 445 -21.18 -19.08 -23.91
C ASN A 445 -19.73 -19.35 -23.47
N GLY A 446 -19.29 -18.75 -22.35
CA GLY A 446 -17.98 -19.00 -21.73
C GLY A 446 -16.80 -18.30 -22.41
N LEU A 447 -17.04 -17.53 -23.46
CA LEU A 447 -16.02 -16.75 -24.16
C LEU A 447 -15.46 -15.63 -23.27
N THR A 448 -14.25 -15.15 -23.58
CA THR A 448 -13.55 -14.09 -22.84
C THR A 448 -14.35 -12.78 -22.79
N LEU A 449 -15.18 -12.51 -23.80
CA LEU A 449 -16.08 -11.36 -23.87
C LEU A 449 -17.19 -11.38 -22.79
N GLN A 450 -17.43 -12.53 -22.15
CA GLN A 450 -18.35 -12.67 -21.00
C GLN A 450 -17.62 -12.86 -19.65
N GLN A 451 -16.29 -12.76 -19.65
CA GLN A 451 -15.48 -12.92 -18.45
C GLN A 451 -15.09 -11.54 -17.93
N TRP A 452 -15.32 -11.32 -16.64
CA TRP A 452 -15.07 -10.04 -16.00
C TRP A 452 -14.22 -10.25 -14.73
N ASN A 453 -13.16 -9.46 -14.61
CA ASN A 453 -12.37 -9.34 -13.40
C ASN A 453 -13.07 -8.38 -12.45
N ILE A 454 -13.39 -8.85 -11.25
CA ILE A 454 -13.97 -8.01 -10.20
C ILE A 454 -12.83 -7.65 -9.25
N ILE A 455 -12.35 -6.42 -9.36
CA ILE A 455 -11.20 -5.92 -8.62
C ILE A 455 -11.72 -5.05 -7.48
N PRO A 456 -11.58 -5.46 -6.21
CA PRO A 456 -11.99 -4.63 -5.08
C PRO A 456 -11.31 -3.25 -5.10
N THR A 457 -12.07 -2.20 -4.83
CA THR A 457 -11.56 -0.83 -4.61
C THR A 457 -11.52 -0.53 -3.11
N ALA A 458 -10.75 0.50 -2.75
CA ALA A 458 -10.51 0.84 -1.35
C ALA A 458 -11.73 1.39 -0.61
N ASP A 459 -12.74 1.88 -1.31
CA ASP A 459 -13.97 2.48 -0.79
C ASP A 459 -15.14 1.48 -0.67
N GLY A 460 -14.86 0.18 -0.74
CA GLY A 460 -15.85 -0.89 -0.58
C GLY A 460 -16.68 -1.18 -1.83
N TYR A 461 -16.27 -0.63 -2.98
CA TYR A 461 -16.79 -0.95 -4.30
C TYR A 461 -15.85 -1.93 -5.02
N VAL A 462 -16.15 -2.17 -6.29
CA VAL A 462 -15.36 -3.03 -7.16
C VAL A 462 -15.26 -2.37 -8.53
N THR A 463 -14.05 -2.38 -9.09
CA THR A 463 -13.83 -2.11 -10.51
C THR A 463 -14.07 -3.41 -11.28
N ILE A 464 -14.97 -3.37 -12.26
CA ILE A 464 -15.33 -4.53 -13.08
C ILE A 464 -14.66 -4.36 -14.44
N VAL A 465 -13.67 -5.21 -14.76
CA VAL A 465 -12.86 -5.11 -15.98
C VAL A 465 -13.14 -6.30 -16.90
N ASN A 466 -13.47 -6.04 -18.16
CA ASN A 466 -13.68 -7.10 -19.14
C ASN A 466 -12.35 -7.81 -19.48
N VAL A 467 -12.36 -9.14 -19.57
CA VAL A 467 -11.16 -9.92 -19.89
C VAL A 467 -10.76 -9.81 -21.36
N ASN A 468 -11.71 -9.67 -22.29
CA ASN A 468 -11.45 -9.55 -23.72
C ASN A 468 -10.87 -8.18 -24.08
N SER A 469 -11.47 -7.09 -23.60
CA SER A 469 -11.09 -5.73 -23.98
C SER A 469 -10.10 -5.05 -23.01
N GLY A 470 -10.03 -5.49 -21.75
CA GLY A 470 -9.28 -4.82 -20.69
C GLY A 470 -9.91 -3.50 -20.21
N LEU A 471 -11.11 -3.17 -20.69
CA LEU A 471 -11.86 -1.95 -20.35
C LEU A 471 -12.79 -2.18 -19.15
N CYS A 472 -13.11 -1.10 -18.45
CA CYS A 472 -13.97 -1.11 -17.27
C CYS A 472 -15.45 -0.97 -17.65
N LEU A 473 -16.32 -1.63 -16.89
CA LEU A 473 -17.78 -1.43 -16.97
C LEU A 473 -18.13 0.00 -16.52
N ASP A 474 -18.91 0.71 -17.33
CA ASP A 474 -19.13 2.16 -17.18
C ASP A 474 -20.58 2.54 -17.54
N ASP A 475 -21.16 3.51 -16.84
CA ASP A 475 -22.43 4.15 -17.21
C ASP A 475 -22.23 5.21 -18.28
N THR A 476 -22.90 5.04 -19.41
CA THR A 476 -22.76 5.93 -20.56
C THR A 476 -23.08 7.38 -20.16
N ASN A 477 -22.10 8.26 -20.29
CA ASN A 477 -22.20 9.69 -19.93
C ASN A 477 -22.60 9.96 -18.47
N TRP A 478 -22.18 9.11 -17.51
CA TRP A 478 -22.48 9.30 -16.09
C TRP A 478 -23.98 9.27 -15.76
N ASN A 479 -24.74 8.51 -16.55
CA ASN A 479 -26.19 8.47 -16.43
C ASN A 479 -26.63 7.44 -15.39
N THR A 480 -27.02 7.92 -14.22
CA THR A 480 -27.52 7.08 -13.12
C THR A 480 -29.04 6.82 -13.16
N ALA A 481 -29.73 7.19 -14.24
CA ALA A 481 -31.17 6.98 -14.37
C ALA A 481 -31.51 5.50 -14.60
N ASN A 482 -32.69 5.06 -14.13
CA ASN A 482 -33.18 3.71 -14.42
C ASN A 482 -33.25 3.48 -15.93
N GLY A 483 -32.67 2.37 -16.40
CA GLY A 483 -32.60 2.03 -17.82
C GLY A 483 -31.45 2.69 -18.58
N ALA A 484 -30.52 3.36 -17.89
CA ALA A 484 -29.31 3.89 -18.52
C ALA A 484 -28.50 2.79 -19.23
N THR A 485 -27.90 3.17 -20.36
CA THR A 485 -27.07 2.29 -21.17
C THR A 485 -25.72 2.07 -20.51
N ILE A 486 -25.29 0.80 -20.45
CA ILE A 486 -23.98 0.41 -19.93
C ILE A 486 -23.03 0.19 -21.11
N GLN A 487 -21.81 0.67 -20.96
CA GLN A 487 -20.74 0.55 -21.94
C GLN A 487 -19.46 0.05 -21.26
N GLN A 488 -18.43 -0.11 -22.08
CA GLN A 488 -17.06 -0.27 -21.61
C GLN A 488 -16.26 0.99 -21.89
N TRP A 489 -15.42 1.41 -20.94
CA TRP A 489 -14.58 2.59 -21.10
C TRP A 489 -13.18 2.38 -20.50
N THR A 490 -12.25 3.27 -20.83
CA THR A 490 -10.92 3.29 -20.21
C THR A 490 -11.07 3.39 -18.69
N CYS A 491 -10.48 2.43 -17.97
CA CYS A 491 -10.49 2.40 -16.52
C CYS A 491 -9.89 3.69 -15.94
N ASN A 492 -10.68 4.40 -15.14
CA ASN A 492 -10.37 5.74 -14.64
C ASN A 492 -10.56 5.86 -13.12
N GLY A 493 -10.57 4.73 -12.40
CA GLY A 493 -10.62 4.69 -10.93
C GLY A 493 -11.98 5.06 -10.33
N GLN A 494 -13.06 4.87 -11.09
CA GLN A 494 -14.45 4.98 -10.61
C GLN A 494 -14.88 3.83 -9.70
#